data_AF-A0A915PPS8-F1
#
_entry.id   AF-A0A915PPS8-F1
#
_cell.length_a   1.000
_cell.length_b   1.000
_cell.length_c   1.000
_cell.angle_alpha   90.00
_cell.angle_beta   90.00
_cell.angle_gamma   90.00
#
_symmetry.space_group_name_H-M   'P 1'
#
loop_
_entity.id
_entity.type
_entity.pdbx_description
1 polymer ?
#
loop_
_entity_poly.entity_id
_entity_poly.type
_entity_poly.pdbx_seq_one_letter_code
_entity_poly.pdbx_strand_id
1 'polypeptide(L)'
;MPGDGSWMVEITGCKTPSGNVIAINSSVIDGNYEWKCSKNNDGQIVMQKVPNVNAKCGDKYSTGEQWREKSFLYECAPGGQQKLVACIAEDNERINIGESKEINGYIVKCEKYPNGTVVIHGIRRSVENGTMFQVECIDSKGEHHAANSWWIDDHRFNKTCLSTGKIEVLNCISKNGIKIPLNQEVIIDDMKFLCEKTKDSAIRFASGPVDQIGSN
;
A
#
# COMPACT_ATOMS: atom_id res chain seq x y z
N MET A 1 -34.38 44.35 51.59
CA MET A 1 -34.44 43.59 50.33
C MET A 1 -33.40 42.49 50.41
N PRO A 2 -33.71 41.23 50.04
CA PRO A 2 -32.79 40.09 50.19
C PRO A 2 -31.67 40.16 49.14
N GLY A 3 -30.46 39.78 49.57
CA GLY A 3 -29.19 40.02 48.88
C GLY A 3 -29.00 39.23 47.58
N ASP A 4 -28.31 39.89 46.65
CA ASP A 4 -27.82 39.35 45.39
C ASP A 4 -26.75 38.27 45.66
N GLY A 5 -27.20 37.03 45.79
CA GLY A 5 -26.33 35.86 45.95
C GLY A 5 -25.55 35.57 44.67
N SER A 6 -24.38 36.20 44.53
CA SER A 6 -23.37 35.82 43.54
C SER A 6 -22.83 34.43 43.87
N TRP A 7 -23.31 33.40 43.19
CA TRP A 7 -22.79 32.05 43.31
C TRP A 7 -21.42 31.95 42.62
N MET A 8 -20.42 31.45 43.34
CA MET A 8 -19.08 31.17 42.80
C MET A 8 -19.02 29.69 42.43
N VAL A 9 -18.73 29.38 41.16
CA VAL A 9 -18.46 28.00 40.73
C VAL A 9 -16.98 27.73 40.89
N GLU A 10 -16.66 26.70 41.67
CA GLU A 10 -15.31 26.18 41.77
C GLU A 10 -15.16 24.95 40.87
N ILE A 11 -14.17 24.98 39.97
CA ILE A 11 -13.79 23.81 39.18
C ILE A 11 -12.96 22.91 40.08
N THR A 12 -13.40 21.67 40.29
CA THR A 12 -12.72 20.70 41.16
C THR A 12 -11.84 19.71 40.40
N GLY A 13 -12.01 19.60 39.08
CA GLY A 13 -11.24 18.67 38.24
C GLY A 13 -11.70 18.60 36.79
N CYS A 14 -11.00 17.77 36.03
CA CYS A 14 -11.34 17.41 34.65
C CYS A 14 -12.03 16.04 34.61
N LYS A 15 -12.82 15.75 33.57
CA LYS A 15 -13.45 14.44 33.39
C LYS A 15 -12.99 13.81 32.08
N THR A 16 -12.52 12.57 32.13
CA THR A 16 -12.11 11.82 30.92
C THR A 16 -13.31 11.34 30.11
N PRO A 17 -13.14 10.92 28.85
CA PRO A 17 -14.21 10.35 28.04
C PRO A 17 -14.85 9.09 28.65
N SER A 18 -14.10 8.28 29.40
CA SER A 18 -14.65 7.12 30.14
C SER A 18 -15.35 7.50 31.44
N GLY A 19 -15.26 8.78 31.84
CA GLY A 19 -15.96 9.36 32.97
C GLY A 19 -15.14 9.48 34.25
N ASN A 20 -13.85 9.14 34.23
CA ASN A 20 -12.96 9.30 35.38
C ASN A 20 -12.74 10.78 35.70
N VAL A 21 -12.80 11.15 36.98
CA VAL A 21 -12.53 12.52 37.44
C VAL A 21 -11.06 12.64 37.84
N ILE A 22 -10.37 13.63 37.28
CA ILE A 22 -8.96 13.95 37.54
C ILE A 22 -8.93 15.25 38.35
N ALA A 23 -8.33 15.20 39.54
CA ALA A 23 -8.11 16.41 40.34
C ALA A 23 -7.18 17.39 39.60
N ILE A 24 -7.32 18.69 39.90
CA ILE A 24 -6.44 19.72 39.34
C ILE A 24 -4.98 19.41 39.69
N ASN A 25 -4.08 19.59 38.72
CA ASN A 25 -2.65 19.27 38.77
C ASN A 25 -2.32 17.78 38.93
N SER A 26 -3.26 16.88 38.61
CA SER A 26 -3.07 15.42 38.63
C SER A 26 -3.17 14.82 37.22
N SER A 27 -2.79 13.54 37.09
CA SER A 27 -2.98 12.76 35.87
C SER A 27 -3.58 11.39 36.15
N VAL A 28 -4.18 10.79 35.13
CA VAL A 28 -4.69 9.42 35.15
C VAL A 28 -4.44 8.75 33.80
N ILE A 29 -4.14 7.46 33.82
CA ILE A 29 -4.12 6.64 32.61
C ILE A 29 -5.55 6.17 32.32
N ASP A 30 -6.05 6.48 31.14
CA ASP A 30 -7.37 6.07 30.66
C ASP A 30 -7.25 5.56 29.22
N GLY A 31 -7.23 4.24 29.08
CA GLY A 31 -6.98 3.55 27.82
C GLY A 31 -5.55 3.79 27.29
N ASN A 32 -5.47 4.22 26.03
CA ASN A 32 -4.21 4.47 25.32
C ASN A 32 -3.54 5.81 25.68
N TYR A 33 -4.10 6.56 26.63
CA TYR A 33 -3.64 7.91 26.92
C TYR A 33 -3.46 8.12 28.41
N GLU A 34 -2.43 8.90 28.74
CA GLU A 34 -2.37 9.60 30.01
C GLU A 34 -3.03 10.96 29.83
N TRP A 35 -3.99 11.25 30.70
CA TRP A 35 -4.70 12.51 30.74
C TRP A 35 -4.21 13.31 31.93
N LYS A 36 -3.85 14.57 31.71
CA LYS A 36 -3.38 15.48 32.76
C LYS A 36 -4.30 16.68 32.85
N CYS A 37 -4.79 16.96 34.04
CA CYS A 37 -5.58 18.15 34.34
C CYS A 37 -4.65 19.17 35.01
N SER A 38 -4.41 20.33 34.41
CA SER A 38 -3.49 21.33 34.96
C SER A 38 -4.12 22.72 34.94
N LYS A 39 -3.77 23.54 35.93
CA LYS A 39 -4.12 24.97 35.94
C LYS A 39 -2.96 25.76 35.34
N ASN A 40 -3.21 26.51 34.27
CA ASN A 40 -2.18 27.37 33.69
C ASN A 40 -2.02 28.67 34.50
N ASN A 41 -1.03 29.49 34.14
CA ASN A 41 -0.72 30.74 34.85
C ASN A 41 -1.86 31.78 34.77
N ASP A 42 -2.69 31.71 33.73
CA ASP A 42 -3.87 32.57 33.57
C ASP A 42 -5.07 32.08 34.41
N GLY A 43 -4.89 31.01 35.18
CA GLY A 43 -5.91 30.41 36.02
C GLY A 43 -6.90 29.50 35.29
N GLN A 44 -6.72 29.29 33.98
CA GLN A 44 -7.53 28.39 33.17
C GLN A 44 -7.13 26.93 33.43
N ILE A 45 -8.15 26.06 33.51
CA ILE A 45 -7.95 24.61 33.61
C ILE A 45 -7.81 24.03 32.20
N VAL A 46 -6.72 23.30 31.97
CA VAL A 46 -6.36 22.68 30.69
C VAL A 46 -6.30 21.17 30.87
N MET A 47 -6.93 20.46 29.95
CA MET A 47 -6.83 19.00 29.86
C MET A 47 -5.85 18.64 28.74
N GLN A 48 -4.73 18.04 29.12
CA GLN A 48 -3.69 17.57 28.21
C GLN A 48 -3.83 16.06 28.02
N LYS A 49 -3.54 15.59 26.81
CA LYS A 49 -3.62 14.19 26.41
C LYS A 49 -2.31 13.78 25.78
N VAL A 50 -1.65 12.76 26.34
CA VAL A 50 -0.41 12.19 25.79
C VAL A 50 -0.55 10.67 25.62
N PRO A 51 0.05 10.06 24.58
CA PRO A 51 0.06 8.62 24.44
C PRO A 51 0.72 7.95 25.64
N ASN A 52 0.07 6.92 26.19
CA ASN A 52 0.64 6.08 27.24
C ASN A 52 1.75 5.20 26.66
N VAL A 53 2.84 4.96 27.40
CA VAL A 53 3.90 4.02 26.99
C VAL A 53 3.36 2.63 26.66
N ASN A 54 2.33 2.18 27.40
CA ASN A 54 1.64 0.90 27.21
C ASN A 54 0.41 1.01 26.32
N ALA A 55 0.30 2.08 25.52
CA ALA A 55 -0.80 2.23 24.57
C ALA A 55 -0.79 1.09 23.56
N LYS A 56 -1.99 0.58 23.29
CA LYS A 56 -2.24 -0.44 22.27
C LYS A 56 -2.17 0.17 20.88
N CYS A 57 -1.84 -0.67 19.90
CA CYS A 57 -1.92 -0.32 18.49
C CYS A 57 -3.32 -0.64 17.98
N GLY A 58 -4.04 0.41 17.60
CA GLY A 58 -5.50 0.35 17.50
C GLY A 58 -6.11 -0.06 18.84
N ASP A 59 -7.16 -0.89 18.78
CA ASP A 59 -7.82 -1.43 19.98
C ASP A 59 -7.46 -2.90 20.28
N LYS A 60 -6.54 -3.47 19.50
CA LYS A 60 -6.32 -4.92 19.47
C LYS A 60 -4.98 -5.36 20.04
N TYR A 61 -3.89 -4.74 19.60
CA TYR A 61 -2.54 -5.26 19.83
C TYR A 61 -1.87 -4.57 21.02
N SER A 62 -1.38 -5.38 21.96
CA SER A 62 -0.66 -4.89 23.13
C SER A 62 0.76 -4.43 22.77
N THR A 63 1.35 -3.54 23.57
CA THR A 63 2.75 -3.12 23.35
C THR A 63 3.69 -4.33 23.34
N GLY A 64 4.57 -4.40 22.33
CA GLY A 64 5.48 -5.52 22.05
C GLY A 64 4.84 -6.67 21.25
N GLU A 65 3.53 -6.68 21.06
CA GLU A 65 2.85 -7.70 20.26
C GLU A 65 3.16 -7.52 18.77
N GLN A 66 3.38 -8.63 18.08
CA GLN A 66 3.58 -8.65 16.63
C GLN A 66 2.39 -9.26 15.92
N TRP A 67 2.04 -8.70 14.77
CA TRP A 67 0.98 -9.24 13.92
C TRP A 67 1.32 -9.11 12.44
N ARG A 68 0.78 -10.04 11.67
CA ARG A 68 0.94 -10.08 10.22
C ARG A 68 -0.25 -9.41 9.55
N GLU A 69 0.03 -8.54 8.59
CA GLU A 69 -0.94 -8.04 7.62
C GLU A 69 -0.39 -8.30 6.22
N LYS A 70 -1.05 -9.21 5.48
CA LYS A 70 -0.59 -9.66 4.15
C LYS A 70 0.88 -10.12 4.21
N SER A 71 1.78 -9.49 3.47
CA SER A 71 3.21 -9.85 3.41
C SER A 71 4.07 -9.04 4.37
N PHE A 72 3.47 -8.39 5.37
CA PHE A 72 4.16 -7.49 6.28
C PHE A 72 3.96 -7.91 7.73
N LEU A 73 5.03 -7.87 8.51
CA LEU A 73 5.03 -8.10 9.95
C LEU A 73 5.19 -6.76 10.65
N TYR A 74 4.25 -6.45 11.52
CA TYR A 74 4.24 -5.25 12.35
C TYR A 74 4.47 -5.61 13.82
N GLU A 75 4.94 -4.64 14.58
CA GLU A 75 5.08 -4.67 16.02
C GLU A 75 4.44 -3.42 16.63
N CYS A 76 3.81 -3.57 17.79
CA CYS A 76 3.30 -2.43 18.52
C CYS A 76 4.40 -1.83 19.39
N ALA A 77 5.02 -0.77 18.90
CA ALA A 77 6.03 -0.04 19.66
C ALA A 77 5.37 0.80 20.78
N PRO A 78 6.14 1.18 21.81
CA PRO A 78 5.65 2.02 22.90
C PRO A 78 4.94 3.28 22.40
N GLY A 79 3.87 3.68 23.10
CA GLY A 79 3.03 4.80 22.64
C GLY A 79 1.99 4.42 21.59
N GLY A 80 1.75 3.13 21.35
CA GLY A 80 0.75 2.64 20.39
C GLY A 80 1.17 2.86 18.95
N GLN A 81 2.48 2.92 18.68
CA GLN A 81 3.02 3.16 17.36
C GLN A 81 3.16 1.85 16.59
N GLN A 82 2.49 1.73 15.45
CA GLN A 82 2.66 0.58 14.56
C GLN A 82 4.00 0.69 13.84
N LYS A 83 4.88 -0.28 14.07
CA LYS A 83 6.21 -0.34 13.45
C LYS A 83 6.29 -1.53 12.52
N LEU A 84 6.57 -1.29 11.24
CA LEU A 84 6.92 -2.36 10.32
C LEU A 84 8.28 -2.95 10.70
N VAL A 85 8.37 -4.26 10.90
CA VAL A 85 9.60 -4.94 11.35
C VAL A 85 10.20 -5.88 10.31
N ALA A 86 9.38 -6.47 9.44
CA ALA A 86 9.84 -7.39 8.40
C ALA A 86 8.80 -7.57 7.30
N CYS A 87 9.24 -8.14 6.18
CA CYS A 87 8.37 -8.75 5.19
C CYS A 87 8.25 -10.26 5.46
N ILE A 88 7.14 -10.86 5.03
CA ILE A 88 6.86 -12.30 5.13
C ILE A 88 6.64 -12.83 3.72
N ALA A 89 7.49 -13.75 3.29
CA ALA A 89 7.39 -14.44 2.00
C ALA A 89 6.24 -15.46 1.98
N GLU A 90 5.96 -16.05 0.81
CA GLU A 90 4.84 -16.98 0.61
C GLU A 90 4.97 -18.26 1.45
N ASP A 91 6.20 -18.72 1.70
CA ASP A 91 6.53 -19.86 2.55
C ASP A 91 6.56 -19.53 4.07
N ASN A 92 6.09 -18.33 4.43
CA ASN A 92 6.15 -17.75 5.78
C ASN A 92 7.55 -17.41 6.28
N GLU A 93 8.56 -17.38 5.41
CA GLU A 93 9.87 -16.89 5.82
C GLU A 93 9.86 -15.39 6.13
N ARG A 94 10.48 -15.04 7.25
CA ARG A 94 10.71 -13.65 7.66
C ARG A 94 11.97 -13.11 6.97
N ILE A 95 11.84 -11.94 6.36
CA ILE A 95 12.92 -11.17 5.73
C ILE A 95 12.95 -9.79 6.38
N ASN A 96 14.01 -9.42 7.09
CA ASN A 96 14.03 -8.12 7.75
C ASN A 96 14.10 -6.98 6.71
N ILE A 97 13.68 -5.80 7.12
CA ILE A 97 13.70 -4.62 6.25
C ILE A 97 15.14 -4.32 5.82
N GLY A 98 15.35 -4.21 4.50
CA GLY A 98 16.64 -4.00 3.86
C GLY A 98 17.36 -5.30 3.47
N GLU A 99 16.89 -6.45 3.92
CA GLU A 99 17.51 -7.74 3.63
C GLU A 99 16.93 -8.42 2.38
N SER A 100 17.64 -9.43 1.91
CA SER A 100 17.21 -10.36 0.87
C SER A 100 17.52 -11.79 1.27
N LYS A 101 16.66 -12.74 0.87
CA LYS A 101 16.84 -14.18 1.07
C LYS A 101 16.59 -14.95 -0.21
N GLU A 102 17.24 -16.09 -0.34
CA GLU A 102 16.95 -17.02 -1.42
C GLU A 102 15.84 -17.98 -1.00
N ILE A 103 14.73 -17.97 -1.73
CA ILE A 103 13.53 -18.78 -1.48
C ILE A 103 13.07 -19.35 -2.82
N ASN A 104 13.01 -20.67 -2.94
CA ASN A 104 12.51 -21.38 -4.13
C ASN A 104 13.14 -20.92 -5.47
N GLY A 105 14.44 -20.62 -5.48
CA GLY A 105 15.16 -20.14 -6.66
C GLY A 105 14.93 -18.66 -7.00
N TYR A 106 14.31 -17.90 -6.10
CA TYR A 106 14.19 -16.44 -6.17
C TYR A 106 15.02 -15.79 -5.07
N ILE A 107 15.67 -14.67 -5.37
CA ILE A 107 16.15 -13.74 -4.37
C ILE A 107 14.99 -12.81 -4.03
N VAL A 108 14.38 -13.01 -2.87
CA VAL A 108 13.28 -12.21 -2.33
C VAL A 108 13.86 -11.11 -1.46
N LYS A 109 13.56 -9.84 -1.79
CA LYS A 109 14.05 -8.65 -1.08
C LYS A 109 12.91 -7.92 -0.38
N CYS A 110 13.16 -7.48 0.85
CA CYS A 110 12.28 -6.58 1.60
C CYS A 110 12.88 -5.17 1.56
N GLU A 111 12.57 -4.39 0.52
CA GLU A 111 13.26 -3.14 0.22
C GLU A 111 12.54 -1.92 0.82
N LYS A 112 13.30 -1.05 1.51
CA LYS A 112 12.82 0.24 2.01
C LYS A 112 13.33 1.37 1.13
N TYR A 113 12.41 2.15 0.58
CA TYR A 113 12.72 3.33 -0.21
C TYR A 113 12.93 4.58 0.66
N PRO A 114 13.61 5.63 0.16
CA PRO A 114 13.86 6.87 0.90
C PRO A 114 12.58 7.59 1.38
N ASN A 115 11.49 7.44 0.64
CA ASN A 115 10.18 7.99 1.00
C ASN A 115 9.48 7.20 2.14
N GLY A 116 10.12 6.16 2.68
CA GLY A 116 9.59 5.31 3.75
C GLY A 116 8.74 4.14 3.29
N THR A 117 8.41 4.03 1.99
CA THR A 117 7.68 2.88 1.44
C THR A 117 8.53 1.62 1.54
N VAL A 118 7.90 0.49 1.92
CA VAL A 118 8.55 -0.82 1.92
C VAL A 118 7.83 -1.75 0.94
N VAL A 119 8.59 -2.46 0.12
CA VAL A 119 8.08 -3.39 -0.89
C VAL A 119 8.79 -4.72 -0.76
N ILE A 120 8.02 -5.81 -0.79
CA ILE A 120 8.54 -7.16 -1.01
C ILE A 120 8.50 -7.49 -2.50
N HIS A 121 9.62 -7.93 -3.06
CA HIS A 121 9.69 -8.37 -4.45
C HIS A 121 10.68 -9.53 -4.61
N GLY A 122 10.41 -10.42 -5.56
CA GLY A 122 11.24 -11.59 -5.84
C GLY A 122 11.83 -11.51 -7.23
N ILE A 123 13.13 -11.79 -7.34
CA ILE A 123 13.86 -11.83 -8.61
C ILE A 123 14.37 -13.25 -8.80
N ARG A 124 14.09 -13.90 -9.94
CA ARG A 124 14.58 -15.25 -10.20
C ARG A 124 16.11 -15.26 -10.21
N ARG A 125 16.71 -16.24 -9.56
CA ARG A 125 18.16 -16.45 -9.59
C ARG A 125 18.56 -16.94 -10.98
N SER A 126 19.19 -16.09 -11.80
CA SER A 126 19.89 -16.56 -13.00
C SER A 126 21.20 -17.21 -12.58
N VAL A 127 21.42 -18.45 -13.01
CA VAL A 127 22.73 -19.10 -12.90
C VAL A 127 23.50 -18.70 -14.15
N GLU A 128 24.17 -17.56 -14.12
CA GLU A 128 25.38 -17.37 -14.93
C GLU A 128 26.26 -16.28 -14.32
N ASN A 129 27.44 -16.71 -13.87
CA ASN A 129 28.65 -15.96 -13.57
C ASN A 129 28.46 -14.47 -13.27
N GLY A 130 28.14 -14.19 -12.01
CA GLY A 130 28.54 -12.99 -11.27
C GLY A 130 28.49 -11.68 -12.06
N THR A 131 27.45 -10.88 -11.78
CA THR A 131 27.27 -9.46 -12.17
C THR A 131 26.45 -9.19 -13.45
N MET A 132 25.24 -9.73 -13.55
CA MET A 132 24.12 -8.89 -14.04
C MET A 132 22.76 -9.51 -13.74
N PHE A 133 21.94 -8.78 -12.99
CA PHE A 133 20.52 -9.05 -12.83
C PHE A 133 19.85 -8.94 -14.20
N GLN A 134 19.42 -10.05 -14.79
CA GLN A 134 18.58 -9.99 -15.99
C GLN A 134 17.13 -10.14 -15.57
N VAL A 135 16.44 -9.00 -15.59
CA VAL A 135 14.98 -8.96 -15.48
C VAL A 135 14.42 -9.62 -16.74
N GLU A 136 13.50 -10.56 -16.55
CA GLU A 136 12.82 -11.28 -17.62
C GLU A 136 11.31 -11.29 -17.35
N CYS A 137 10.53 -11.36 -18.43
CA CYS A 137 9.10 -11.53 -18.40
C CYS A 137 8.73 -12.88 -19.02
N ILE A 138 7.67 -13.50 -18.50
CA ILE A 138 7.16 -14.78 -18.99
C ILE A 138 5.85 -14.51 -19.73
N ASP A 139 5.71 -15.01 -20.96
CA ASP A 139 4.49 -14.84 -21.74
C ASP A 139 3.40 -15.88 -21.43
N SER A 140 2.27 -15.82 -22.16
CA SER A 140 1.14 -16.73 -21.94
C SER A 140 1.45 -18.21 -22.23
N LYS A 141 2.53 -18.50 -22.95
CA LYS A 141 3.01 -19.84 -23.29
C LYS A 141 4.12 -20.33 -22.37
N GLY A 142 4.59 -19.48 -21.45
CA GLY A 142 5.70 -19.79 -20.56
C GLY A 142 7.08 -19.44 -21.13
N GLU A 143 7.16 -18.76 -22.28
CA GLU A 143 8.43 -18.39 -22.89
C GLU A 143 9.04 -17.16 -22.21
N HIS A 144 10.37 -17.14 -22.14
CA HIS A 144 11.15 -16.12 -21.46
C HIS A 144 11.56 -14.98 -22.40
N HIS A 145 11.30 -13.74 -21.97
CA HIS A 145 11.61 -12.52 -22.72
C HIS A 145 12.49 -11.60 -21.89
N ALA A 146 13.62 -11.15 -22.45
CA ALA A 146 14.55 -10.24 -21.77
C ALA A 146 13.92 -8.87 -21.47
N ALA A 147 14.40 -8.19 -20.43
CA ALA A 147 14.04 -6.80 -20.17
C ALA A 147 14.34 -5.89 -21.38
N ASN A 148 13.46 -4.92 -21.57
CA ASN A 148 13.39 -4.00 -22.71
C ASN A 148 13.18 -4.67 -24.08
N SER A 149 12.84 -5.96 -24.11
CA SER A 149 12.40 -6.65 -25.33
C SER A 149 10.91 -6.46 -25.59
N TRP A 150 10.47 -6.90 -26.77
CA TRP A 150 9.07 -6.94 -27.17
C TRP A 150 8.78 -8.25 -27.90
N TRP A 151 7.53 -8.70 -27.79
CA TRP A 151 7.05 -9.91 -28.46
C TRP A 151 5.58 -9.79 -28.84
N ILE A 152 5.16 -10.66 -29.75
CA ILE A 152 3.75 -10.79 -30.11
C ILE A 152 3.18 -11.96 -29.31
N ASP A 153 2.31 -11.63 -28.36
CA ASP A 153 1.59 -12.62 -27.56
C ASP A 153 0.26 -12.99 -28.22
N ASP A 154 0.01 -14.29 -28.34
CA ASP A 154 -1.18 -14.89 -28.94
C ASP A 154 -1.62 -14.27 -30.29
N HIS A 155 -0.65 -13.86 -31.13
CA HIS A 155 -0.89 -13.17 -32.42
C HIS A 155 -1.72 -11.88 -32.34
N ARG A 156 -2.02 -11.39 -31.12
CA ARG A 156 -3.05 -10.39 -30.87
C ARG A 156 -2.52 -9.16 -30.16
N PHE A 157 -1.49 -9.32 -29.33
CA PHE A 157 -0.97 -8.25 -28.50
C PHE A 157 0.53 -8.09 -28.70
N ASN A 158 0.96 -6.91 -29.11
CA ASN A 158 2.36 -6.53 -29.05
C ASN A 158 2.68 -6.10 -27.61
N LYS A 159 3.50 -6.87 -26.91
CA LYS A 159 3.86 -6.66 -25.51
C LYS A 159 5.32 -6.28 -25.38
N THR A 160 5.65 -5.59 -24.29
CA THR A 160 7.04 -5.27 -23.92
C THR A 160 7.31 -5.64 -22.46
N CYS A 161 8.53 -6.08 -22.19
CA CYS A 161 9.01 -6.33 -20.84
C CYS A 161 9.79 -5.10 -20.39
N LEU A 162 9.29 -4.34 -19.42
CA LEU A 162 10.03 -3.20 -18.89
C LEU A 162 11.24 -3.69 -18.07
N SER A 163 12.25 -2.83 -17.90
CA SER A 163 13.39 -3.09 -17.02
C SER A 163 13.02 -3.37 -15.56
N THR A 164 11.77 -3.11 -15.17
CA THR A 164 11.19 -3.42 -13.86
C THR A 164 10.55 -4.81 -13.77
N GLY A 165 10.46 -5.55 -14.88
CA GLY A 165 9.79 -6.87 -14.94
C GLY A 165 8.28 -6.77 -15.16
N LYS A 166 7.77 -5.56 -15.35
CA LYS A 166 6.37 -5.31 -15.68
C LYS A 166 6.13 -5.52 -17.18
N ILE A 167 5.10 -6.30 -17.50
CA ILE A 167 4.62 -6.48 -18.87
C ILE A 167 3.61 -5.39 -19.20
N GLU A 168 3.81 -4.70 -20.33
CA GLU A 168 2.85 -3.73 -20.87
C GLU A 168 2.44 -4.09 -22.29
N VAL A 169 1.19 -3.79 -22.66
CA VAL A 169 0.68 -3.95 -24.03
C VAL A 169 0.86 -2.63 -24.77
N LEU A 170 1.61 -2.64 -25.87
CA LEU A 170 1.91 -1.48 -26.69
C LEU A 170 0.81 -1.20 -27.73
N ASN A 171 0.32 -2.26 -28.38
CA ASN A 171 -0.77 -2.20 -29.35
C ASN A 171 -1.42 -3.58 -29.52
N CYS A 172 -2.61 -3.57 -30.11
CA CYS A 172 -3.26 -4.78 -30.57
C CYS A 172 -2.94 -5.02 -32.06
N ILE A 173 -2.97 -6.28 -32.48
CA ILE A 173 -2.69 -6.69 -33.85
C ILE A 173 -3.96 -7.32 -34.45
N SER A 174 -4.39 -6.78 -35.60
CA SER A 174 -5.49 -7.38 -36.38
C SER A 174 -5.03 -8.69 -37.06
N LYS A 175 -5.98 -9.47 -37.58
CA LYS A 175 -5.65 -10.67 -38.37
C LYS A 175 -4.75 -10.38 -39.58
N ASN A 176 -4.82 -9.17 -40.12
CA ASN A 176 -4.03 -8.75 -41.28
C ASN A 176 -2.70 -8.09 -40.89
N GLY A 177 -2.31 -8.15 -39.61
CA GLY A 177 -1.04 -7.59 -39.12
C GLY A 177 -1.06 -6.07 -38.88
N ILE A 178 -2.19 -5.39 -39.10
CA ILE A 178 -2.34 -3.96 -38.77
C ILE A 178 -2.16 -3.77 -37.26
N LYS A 179 -1.38 -2.76 -36.88
CA LYS A 179 -1.15 -2.37 -35.48
C LYS A 179 -2.15 -1.29 -35.08
N ILE A 180 -2.97 -1.58 -34.07
CA ILE A 180 -3.99 -0.67 -33.54
C ILE A 180 -3.44 -0.09 -32.23
N PRO A 181 -3.11 1.20 -32.17
CA PRO A 181 -2.55 1.81 -30.96
C PRO A 181 -3.51 1.68 -29.77
N LEU A 182 -2.92 1.60 -28.58
CA LEU A 182 -3.71 1.48 -27.36
C LEU A 182 -4.53 2.75 -27.10
N ASN A 183 -5.80 2.56 -26.71
CA ASN A 183 -6.82 3.59 -26.51
C ASN A 183 -7.10 4.43 -27.75
N GLN A 184 -6.90 3.86 -28.93
CA GLN A 184 -7.22 4.50 -30.20
C GLN A 184 -8.14 3.63 -31.05
N GLU A 185 -8.82 4.31 -31.96
CA GLU A 185 -9.64 3.72 -33.00
C GLU A 185 -8.95 3.93 -34.35
N VAL A 186 -8.97 2.89 -35.19
CA VAL A 186 -8.42 2.93 -36.54
C VAL A 186 -9.50 2.43 -37.50
N ILE A 187 -9.77 3.18 -38.57
CA ILE A 187 -10.71 2.81 -39.63
C ILE A 187 -9.92 2.54 -40.91
N ILE A 188 -10.05 1.34 -41.47
CA ILE A 188 -9.41 0.89 -42.71
C ILE A 188 -10.44 0.06 -43.49
N ASP A 189 -10.66 0.40 -44.77
CA ASP A 189 -11.56 -0.32 -45.68
C ASP A 189 -12.96 -0.60 -45.09
N ASP A 190 -13.62 0.44 -44.56
CA ASP A 190 -14.92 0.38 -43.87
C ASP A 190 -14.98 -0.57 -42.64
N MET A 191 -13.83 -1.03 -42.16
CA MET A 191 -13.70 -1.73 -40.90
C MET A 191 -13.08 -0.83 -39.84
N LYS A 192 -13.76 -0.75 -38.71
CA LYS A 192 -13.32 -0.08 -37.50
C LYS A 192 -12.67 -1.08 -36.56
N PHE A 193 -11.51 -0.70 -36.04
CA PHE A 193 -10.75 -1.44 -35.05
C PHE A 193 -10.55 -0.61 -33.79
N LEU A 194 -10.73 -1.24 -32.63
CA LEU A 194 -10.55 -0.61 -31.31
C LEU A 194 -9.65 -1.49 -30.46
N CYS A 195 -8.64 -0.88 -29.82
CA CYS A 195 -7.79 -1.50 -28.81
C CYS A 195 -7.85 -0.63 -27.56
N GLU A 196 -8.56 -1.06 -26.51
CA GLU A 196 -8.74 -0.27 -25.29
C GLU A 196 -8.16 -0.96 -24.06
N LYS A 197 -7.61 -0.15 -23.15
CA LYS A 197 -7.29 -0.58 -21.79
C LYS A 197 -8.47 -0.24 -20.88
N THR A 198 -9.09 -1.25 -20.30
CA THR A 198 -10.21 -1.07 -19.38
C THR A 198 -9.75 -0.49 -18.03
N LYS A 199 -10.70 -0.03 -17.21
CA LYS A 199 -10.43 0.47 -15.86
C LYS A 199 -9.74 -0.57 -14.96
N ASP A 200 -10.02 -1.85 -15.19
CA ASP A 200 -9.40 -2.98 -14.48
C ASP A 200 -8.04 -3.39 -15.08
N SER A 201 -7.47 -2.57 -15.96
CA SER A 201 -6.20 -2.82 -16.68
C SER A 201 -6.21 -4.02 -17.64
N ALA A 202 -7.37 -4.61 -17.94
CA ALA A 202 -7.50 -5.59 -19.01
C ALA A 202 -7.44 -4.89 -20.38
N ILE A 203 -6.99 -5.60 -21.41
CA ILE A 203 -6.98 -5.09 -22.79
C ILE A 203 -8.13 -5.72 -23.57
N ARG A 204 -8.99 -4.91 -24.17
CA ARG A 204 -10.06 -5.34 -25.06
C ARG A 204 -9.73 -4.93 -26.48
N PHE A 205 -9.87 -5.88 -27.40
CA PHE A 205 -9.81 -5.63 -28.84
C PHE A 205 -11.18 -5.89 -29.46
N ALA A 206 -11.67 -4.96 -30.26
CA ALA A 206 -12.89 -5.10 -31.05
C ALA A 206 -12.63 -4.72 -32.52
N SER A 207 -13.34 -5.38 -33.43
CA SER A 207 -13.29 -5.10 -34.87
C SER A 207 -14.64 -5.39 -35.53
N GLY A 208 -15.04 -4.57 -36.49
CA GLY A 208 -16.34 -4.69 -37.16
C GLY A 208 -16.60 -3.53 -38.13
N PRO A 209 -17.71 -3.56 -38.88
CA PRO A 209 -18.09 -2.47 -39.78
C PRO A 209 -18.23 -1.14 -39.01
N VAL A 210 -17.89 -0.02 -39.66
CA VAL A 210 -17.99 1.33 -39.06
C VAL A 210 -19.37 1.58 -38.44
N ASP A 211 -20.43 1.08 -39.05
CA ASP A 211 -21.82 1.28 -38.62
C ASP A 211 -22.26 0.40 -37.43
N GLN A 212 -21.42 -0.52 -36.94
CA GLN A 212 -21.79 -1.50 -35.91
C GLN A 212 -21.08 -1.34 -34.57
N ILE A 213 -20.08 -0.45 -34.44
CA ILE A 213 -19.35 -0.23 -33.17
C ILE A 213 -19.73 1.13 -32.58
N GLY A 214 -21.04 1.29 -32.34
CA GLY A 214 -21.65 2.53 -31.86
C GLY A 214 -23.04 2.34 -31.23
N SER A 215 -23.32 1.21 -30.60
CA SER A 215 -24.55 1.03 -29.81
C SER A 215 -24.29 0.20 -28.55
N ASN A 216 -24.53 0.88 -27.42
CA ASN A 216 -24.40 0.51 -26.00
C ASN A 216 -23.01 0.56 -25.37
#